data_AF-A0A2D0KAM8-F1
#
_entry.id   AF-A0A2D0KAM8-F1
#
_cell.length_a   1.000
_cell.length_b   1.000
_cell.length_c   1.000
_cell.angle_alpha   90.00
_cell.angle_beta   90.00
_cell.angle_gamma   90.00
#
_symmetry.space_group_name_H-M   'P 1'
#
loop_
_entity.id
_entity.type
_entity.pdbx_description
1 polymer ?
#
loop_
_entity_poly.entity_id
_entity_poly.type
_entity_poly.pdbx_seq_one_letter_code
_entity_poly.pdbx_strand_id
1 'polypeptide(L)' 'MIKEIYGVKIFPLVVMFYQVRRWWVLRVWRKYWHSDQCVRKQVRYSKRLSDEFSFERNYRLLKLFIRTDQKRGII' A
#
# COMPACT_ATOMS: atom_id res chain seq x y z
N MET A 1 17.23 -20.79 -18.57
CA MET A 1 17.91 -21.83 -17.77
C MET A 1 17.20 -21.90 -16.42
N ILE A 2 16.37 -22.91 -16.19
CA ILE A 2 15.59 -23.05 -14.95
C ILE A 2 16.56 -23.55 -13.87
N LYS A 3 16.87 -22.71 -12.88
CA LYS A 3 17.64 -23.14 -11.70
C LYS A 3 16.70 -23.91 -10.77
N GLU A 4 16.92 -25.21 -10.68
CA GLU A 4 16.30 -26.08 -9.68
C GLU A 4 17.33 -26.31 -8.57
N ILE A 5 16.93 -26.11 -7.31
CA ILE A 5 17.72 -26.46 -6.14
C ILE A 5 16.90 -27.47 -5.35
N TYR A 6 17.48 -28.64 -5.05
CA TYR A 6 16.80 -29.76 -4.37
C TYR A 6 15.48 -30.22 -5.03
N GLY A 7 15.39 -30.18 -6.37
CA GLY A 7 14.19 -30.62 -7.10
C GLY A 7 13.03 -29.62 -7.07
N VAL A 8 13.22 -28.44 -6.48
CA VAL A 8 12.21 -27.38 -6.41
C VAL A 8 12.51 -26.31 -7.45
N LYS A 9 11.49 -25.99 -8.26
CA LYS A 9 11.54 -24.86 -9.20
C LYS A 9 11.50 -23.56 -8.41
N ILE A 10 12.64 -22.87 -8.35
CA ILE A 10 12.81 -21.64 -7.56
C ILE A 10 12.00 -20.48 -8.14
N PHE A 11 11.93 -20.38 -9.47
CA PHE A 11 11.24 -19.29 -10.15
C PHE A 11 9.75 -19.14 -9.77
N PRO A 12 8.93 -20.21 -9.80
CA PRO A 12 7.54 -20.14 -9.30
C PRO A 12 7.42 -19.67 -7.84
N LEU A 13 8.29 -20.15 -6.96
CA LEU A 13 8.27 -19.76 -5.55
C LEU A 13 8.61 -18.29 -5.34
N VAL A 14 9.62 -17.79 -6.06
CA VAL A 14 9.99 -16.38 -6.05
C VAL A 14 8.83 -15.52 -6.54
N VAL A 15 8.17 -15.90 -7.63
CA VAL A 15 7.00 -15.20 -8.16
C VAL A 15 5.84 -15.18 -7.15
N MET A 16 5.53 -16.33 -6.53
CA MET A 16 4.52 -16.41 -5.47
C MET A 16 4.86 -15.48 -4.31
N PHE A 17 6.11 -15.48 -3.86
CA PHE A 17 6.55 -14.61 -2.77
C PHE A 17 6.37 -13.12 -3.11
N TYR A 18 6.73 -12.71 -4.33
CA TYR A 18 6.49 -11.35 -4.81
C TYR A 18 5.00 -11.00 -4.84
N GLN A 19 4.13 -11.90 -5.30
CA GLN A 19 2.68 -11.68 -5.33
C GLN A 19 2.11 -11.54 -3.91
N VAL A 20 2.51 -12.41 -2.98
CA VAL A 20 2.09 -12.33 -1.57
C VAL A 20 2.55 -11.02 -0.96
N ARG A 21 3.83 -10.64 -1.14
CA ARG A 21 4.36 -9.36 -0.65
C ARG A 21 3.57 -8.17 -1.21
N ARG A 22 3.32 -8.14 -2.52
CA ARG A 22 2.51 -7.09 -3.17
C ARG A 22 1.11 -7.01 -2.57
N TRP A 23 0.48 -8.16 -2.34
CA TRP A 23 -0.86 -8.23 -1.76
C TRP A 23 -0.90 -7.73 -0.32
N TRP A 24 0.12 -8.05 0.49
CA TRP A 24 0.27 -7.50 1.85
C TRP A 24 0.38 -5.98 1.84
N VAL A 25 1.19 -5.42 0.96
CA VAL A 25 1.39 -3.97 0.88
C VAL A 25 0.12 -3.26 0.44
N LEU A 26 -0.62 -3.82 -0.53
CA LEU A 26 -1.94 -3.31 -0.90
C LEU A 26 -2.94 -3.36 0.26
N ARG A 27 -2.91 -4.42 1.09
CA ARG A 27 -3.74 -4.51 2.30
C ARG A 27 -3.37 -3.43 3.32
N VAL A 28 -2.08 -3.13 3.50
CA VAL A 28 -1.63 -2.02 4.36
C VAL A 28 -2.16 -0.69 3.87
N TRP A 29 -2.01 -0.38 2.56
CA TRP A 29 -2.52 0.88 2.01
C TRP A 29 -4.04 1.02 2.10
N ARG A 30 -4.77 -0.09 1.92
CA ARG A 30 -6.24 -0.09 2.11
C ARG A 30 -6.61 0.19 3.57
N LYS A 31 -5.91 -0.41 4.53
CA LYS A 31 -6.13 -0.17 5.96
C LYS A 31 -5.81 1.28 6.33
N TYR A 32 -4.70 1.82 5.83
CA TYR A 32 -4.30 3.21 6.03
C TYR A 32 -5.37 4.17 5.50
N TRP A 33 -5.83 3.97 4.27
CA TRP A 33 -6.91 4.76 3.69
C TRP A 33 -8.19 4.73 4.54
N HIS A 34 -8.59 3.56 5.01
CA HIS A 34 -9.77 3.43 5.87
C HIS A 34 -9.61 4.20 7.19
N SER A 35 -8.42 4.13 7.79
CA SER A 35 -8.08 4.88 9.01
C SER A 35 -8.16 6.40 8.76
N ASP A 36 -7.57 6.89 7.67
CA ASP A 36 -7.64 8.31 7.30
C ASP A 36 -9.08 8.80 7.11
N GLN A 37 -9.95 7.99 6.48
CA GLN A 37 -11.36 8.34 6.35
C GLN A 37 -12.10 8.34 7.70
N CYS A 38 -11.71 7.47 8.63
CA CYS A 38 -12.27 7.47 9.99
C CYS A 38 -11.87 8.75 10.74
N VAL A 39 -10.58 9.11 10.73
CA VAL A 39 -10.08 10.35 11.33
C VAL A 39 -10.74 11.57 10.70
N ARG A 40 -10.82 11.63 9.37
CA ARG A 40 -11.54 12.70 8.65
C ARG A 40 -12.98 12.88 9.15
N LYS A 41 -13.71 11.79 9.39
CA LYS A 41 -15.09 11.86 9.92
C LYS A 41 -15.12 12.43 11.35
N GLN A 42 -14.17 12.03 12.19
CA GLN A 42 -14.08 12.50 13.59
C GLN A 42 -13.72 13.99 13.65
N VAL A 43 -12.83 14.46 12.78
CA VAL A 43 -12.36 15.86 12.81
C VAL A 43 -13.19 16.82 11.96
N ARG A 44 -14.26 16.35 11.29
CA ARG A 44 -15.09 17.13 10.36
C ARG A 44 -15.61 18.44 10.96
N TYR A 45 -15.89 18.46 12.25
CA TYR A 45 -16.44 19.64 12.94
C TYR A 45 -15.36 20.66 13.37
N SER A 46 -14.09 20.29 13.32
CA SER A 46 -12.97 21.20 13.53
C SER A 46 -12.50 21.74 12.18
N LYS A 47 -12.73 23.03 11.92
CA LYS A 47 -12.38 23.67 10.64
C LYS A 47 -10.89 23.48 10.29
N ARG A 48 -10.01 23.72 11.28
CA ARG A 48 -8.55 23.55 11.13
C ARG A 48 -8.17 22.11 10.76
N LEU A 49 -8.72 21.13 11.47
CA LEU A 49 -8.38 19.72 11.26
C LEU A 49 -9.05 19.14 10.01
N SER A 50 -10.24 19.65 9.64
CA SER A 50 -10.95 19.26 8.42
C SER A 50 -10.14 19.61 7.16
N ASP A 51 -9.47 20.77 7.17
CA ASP A 51 -8.59 21.19 6.07
C ASP A 51 -7.32 20.32 6.00
N GLU A 52 -6.76 19.98 7.16
CA GLU A 52 -5.59 19.09 7.27
C GLU A 52 -5.88 17.66 6.81
N PHE A 53 -7.04 17.09 7.20
CA PHE A 53 -7.47 15.74 6.84
C PHE A 53 -8.48 15.73 5.67
N SER A 54 -8.38 16.72 4.78
CA SER A 54 -9.22 16.77 3.60
C SER A 54 -9.03 15.51 2.74
N PHE A 55 -10.12 15.06 2.12
CA PHE A 55 -10.11 13.86 1.28
C PHE A 55 -9.03 13.93 0.19
N GLU A 56 -8.93 15.09 -0.46
CA GLU A 56 -7.98 15.30 -1.55
C GLU A 56 -6.53 15.25 -1.06
N ARG A 57 -6.23 15.85 0.10
CA ARG A 57 -4.89 15.80 0.68
C ARG A 57 -4.48 14.38 1.06
N ASN A 58 -5.36 13.66 1.75
CA ASN A 58 -5.12 12.25 2.13
C ASN A 58 -4.92 11.38 0.88
N TYR A 59 -5.73 11.59 -0.16
CA TYR A 59 -5.61 10.86 -1.42
C TYR A 59 -4.28 11.15 -2.14
N ARG A 60 -3.89 12.43 -2.24
CA ARG A 60 -2.61 12.83 -2.85
C ARG A 60 -1.41 12.23 -2.10
N LEU A 61 -1.46 12.23 -0.77
CA LEU A 61 -0.42 11.67 0.09
C LEU A 61 -0.33 10.14 -0.08
N LEU A 62 -1.45 9.43 -0.05
CA LEU A 62 -1.52 7.99 -0.31
C LEU A 62 -0.95 7.65 -1.71
N LYS A 63 -1.31 8.43 -2.73
CA LYS A 63 -0.79 8.26 -4.09
C LYS A 63 0.73 8.45 -4.16
N LEU A 64 1.29 9.38 -3.38
CA LEU A 64 2.74 9.59 -3.31
C LEU A 64 3.46 8.39 -2.71
N PHE A 65 2.91 7.81 -1.64
CA PHE A 65 3.49 6.61 -1.06
C PHE A 65 3.39 5.40 -1.98
N ILE A 66 2.23 5.16 -2.60
CA ILE A 66 2.06 4.08 -3.58
C ILE A 66 3.05 4.22 -4.75
N ARG A 67 3.26 5.44 -5.26
CA ARG A 67 4.28 5.70 -6.29
C ARG A 67 5.70 5.37 -5.83
N THR A 68 6.00 5.62 -4.55
CA THR A 68 7.31 5.29 -3.97
C THR A 68 7.50 3.78 -3.88
N ASP A 69 6.46 3.05 -3.49
CA ASP A 69 6.48 1.58 -3.47
C ASP A 69 6.61 0.97 -4.87
N GLN A 70 5.95 1.55 -5.88
CA GLN A 70 6.10 1.16 -7.28
C GLN A 70 7.53 1.35 -7.77
N LYS A 71 8.14 2.50 -7.49
CA LYS A 71 9.54 2.77 -7.85
C LYS A 71 10.52 1.79 -7.18
N ARG A 72 10.17 1.28 -6.01
CA ARG A 72 10.97 0.28 -5.26
C ARG A 72 10.70 -1.16 -5.70
N GLY A 73 9.83 -1.39 -6.70
CA GLY A 73 9.46 -2.74 -7.16
C GLY A 73 8.66 -3.54 -6.13
N ILE A 74 8.02 -2.85 -5.18
CA ILE A 74 7.21 -3.48 -4.13
C ILE A 74 5.79 -3.78 -4.66
N ILE A 75 5.25 -2.89 -5.49
CA ILE A 75 3.93 -2.97 -6.12
C ILE A 75 4.06 -2.83 -7.63
#